data_AF-A0A1B8DCL5-F1
#
_entry.id   AF-A0A1B8DCL5-F1
#
_cell.length_a   1.000
_cell.length_b   1.000
_cell.length_c   1.000
_cell.angle_alpha   90.00
_cell.angle_beta   90.00
_cell.angle_gamma   90.00
#
_symmetry.space_group_name_H-M   'P 1'
#
loop_
_entity.id
_entity.type
_entity.pdbx_description
1 polymer ?
#
loop_
_entity_poly.entity_id
_entity_poly.type
_entity_poly.pdbx_seq_one_letter_code
_entity_poly.pdbx_strand_id
1 'polypeptide(L)'
;MSDPRDVQVALQAFRRLQEVLNSTFLAPVLVGDESFPPAALLETDAQVVEFVKTYANPLFQASGTARMGREKFQMAVIDSKARVFGVKNVRVVDASSLPVLLPGHIQGTLCEYYDT
;
A
#
# COMPACT_ATOMS: atom_id res chain seq x y z
N MET A 1 1.79 9.64 5.44
CA MET A 1 1.06 10.11 4.24
C MET A 1 1.63 11.46 3.83
N SER A 2 2.78 11.43 3.17
CA SER A 2 3.51 12.67 2.83
C SER A 2 3.14 13.22 1.45
N ASP A 3 2.65 12.35 0.55
CA ASP A 3 2.15 12.76 -0.75
C ASP A 3 0.67 13.17 -0.66
N PRO A 4 0.25 14.32 -1.22
CA PRO A 4 -1.16 14.72 -1.24
C PRO A 4 -2.08 13.69 -1.91
N ARG A 5 -1.56 12.91 -2.87
CA ARG A 5 -2.31 11.87 -3.57
C ARG A 5 -2.65 10.70 -2.65
N ASP A 6 -1.76 10.36 -1.71
CA ASP A 6 -2.04 9.33 -0.70
C ASP A 6 -3.26 9.70 0.14
N VAL A 7 -3.39 10.99 0.50
CA VAL A 7 -4.51 11.52 1.27
C VAL A 7 -5.81 11.46 0.48
N GLN A 8 -5.76 11.87 -0.79
CA GLN A 8 -6.93 11.83 -1.67
C GLN A 8 -7.44 10.40 -1.87
N VAL A 9 -6.54 9.46 -2.18
CA VAL A 9 -6.90 8.05 -2.39
C VAL A 9 -7.49 7.46 -1.11
N ALA A 10 -6.89 7.72 0.06
CA ALA A 10 -7.39 7.18 1.31
C ALA A 10 -8.77 7.75 1.72
N LEU A 11 -9.01 9.04 1.48
CA LEU A 11 -10.33 9.66 1.67
C LEU A 11 -11.39 8.99 0.78
N GLN A 12 -11.09 8.82 -0.52
CA GLN A 12 -12.01 8.19 -1.46
C GLN A 12 -12.26 6.71 -1.11
N ALA A 13 -11.22 5.97 -0.69
CA ALA A 13 -11.37 4.59 -0.23
C ALA A 13 -12.28 4.49 1.00
N PHE A 14 -12.14 5.42 1.96
CA PHE A 14 -13.00 5.48 3.14
C PHE A 14 -14.46 5.75 2.77
N ARG A 15 -14.72 6.78 1.95
CA ARG A 15 -16.09 7.09 1.48
C ARG A 15 -16.70 5.92 0.72
N ARG A 16 -15.92 5.26 -0.12
CA ARG A 16 -16.37 4.07 -0.84
C ARG A 16 -16.74 2.92 0.09
N LEU A 17 -16.00 2.72 1.19
CA LEU A 17 -16.34 1.72 2.20
C LEU A 17 -17.67 2.07 2.89
N GLN A 18 -17.88 3.33 3.26
CA GLN A 18 -19.15 3.78 3.85
C GLN A 18 -20.35 3.56 2.91
N GLU A 19 -20.20 3.85 1.61
CA GLU A 19 -21.23 3.56 0.61
C GLU A 19 -21.57 2.06 0.53
N VAL A 20 -20.55 1.20 0.57
CA VAL A 20 -20.73 -0.25 0.53
C VAL A 20 -21.45 -0.74 1.79
N LEU A 21 -21.01 -0.31 2.96
CA LEU A 21 -21.62 -0.67 4.25
C LEU A 21 -23.08 -0.18 4.34
N ASN A 22 -23.39 1.02 3.85
CA ASN A 22 -24.75 1.57 3.85
C ASN A 22 -25.62 1.06 2.69
N SER A 23 -25.16 0.09 1.92
CA SER A 23 -25.94 -0.49 0.83
C SER A 23 -27.06 -1.40 1.35
N THR A 24 -28.19 -1.43 0.64
CA THR A 24 -29.33 -2.32 0.96
C THR A 24 -28.95 -3.80 0.91
N PHE A 25 -27.91 -4.15 0.15
CA PHE A 25 -27.41 -5.52 0.03
C PHE A 25 -26.76 -6.03 1.32
N LEU A 26 -26.01 -5.17 2.05
CA LEU A 26 -25.37 -5.54 3.30
C LEU A 26 -26.29 -5.40 4.53
N ALA A 27 -27.40 -4.66 4.42
CA ALA A 27 -28.34 -4.45 5.52
C ALA A 27 -28.74 -5.73 6.31
N PRO A 28 -28.96 -6.92 5.69
CA PRO A 28 -29.32 -8.13 6.43
C PRO A 28 -28.21 -8.71 7.32
N VAL A 29 -26.93 -8.35 7.09
CA VAL A 29 -25.77 -8.88 7.82
C VAL A 29 -25.13 -7.88 8.76
N LEU A 30 -25.59 -6.63 8.75
CA LEU A 30 -25.07 -5.56 9.61
C LEU A 30 -25.87 -5.48 10.91
N VAL A 31 -25.18 -5.21 12.01
CA VAL A 31 -25.78 -5.08 13.35
C VAL A 31 -25.41 -3.72 13.92
N GLY A 32 -26.44 -2.89 14.11
CA GLY A 32 -26.26 -1.53 14.62
C GLY A 32 -25.58 -0.59 13.63
N ASP A 33 -25.21 0.59 14.13
CA ASP A 33 -24.49 1.61 13.37
C ASP A 33 -22.98 1.34 13.35
N GLU A 34 -22.26 2.03 12.47
CA GLU A 34 -20.80 1.96 12.37
C GLU A 34 -20.14 2.25 13.74
N SER A 35 -19.54 1.21 14.34
CA SER A 35 -18.98 1.30 15.69
C SER A 35 -17.66 2.07 15.75
N PHE A 36 -16.91 2.07 14.63
CA PHE A 36 -15.62 2.73 14.54
C PHE A 36 -15.32 3.13 13.10
N PRO A 37 -15.08 4.43 12.84
CA PRO A 37 -15.27 5.56 13.75
C PRO A 37 -16.74 5.83 14.09
N PRO A 38 -17.05 6.40 15.27
CA PRO A 38 -18.40 6.88 15.56
C PRO A 38 -18.89 7.88 14.50
N ALA A 39 -20.06 7.64 13.91
CA ALA A 39 -20.62 8.44 12.83
C ALA A 39 -20.71 9.95 13.16
N ALA A 40 -20.99 10.29 14.42
CA ALA A 40 -21.05 11.66 14.92
C ALA A 40 -19.72 12.44 14.79
N LEU A 41 -18.60 11.76 14.53
CA LEU A 41 -17.29 12.38 14.39
C LEU A 41 -16.90 12.69 12.94
N LEU A 42 -17.68 12.26 11.94
CA LEU A 42 -17.26 12.27 10.53
C LEU A 42 -18.24 12.93 9.55
N GLU A 43 -18.63 14.17 9.82
CA GLU A 43 -19.51 14.93 8.93
C GLU A 43 -18.78 15.52 7.71
N THR A 44 -17.48 15.82 7.85
CA THR A 44 -16.69 16.52 6.84
C THR A 44 -15.50 15.70 6.35
N ASP A 45 -15.06 15.93 5.11
CA ASP A 45 -13.86 15.28 4.56
C ASP A 45 -12.59 15.60 5.36
N ALA A 46 -12.52 16.79 5.98
CA ALA A 46 -11.42 17.16 6.86
C ALA A 46 -11.34 16.25 8.10
N GLN A 47 -12.48 15.94 8.71
CA GLN A 47 -12.55 15.00 9.84
C GLN A 47 -12.15 13.58 9.40
N VAL A 48 -12.61 13.13 8.23
CA VAL A 48 -12.22 11.82 7.68
C VAL A 48 -10.72 11.74 7.43
N VAL A 49 -10.14 12.78 6.84
CA VAL A 49 -8.68 12.83 6.59
C VAL A 49 -7.91 12.76 7.91
N GLU A 50 -8.35 13.48 8.94
CA GLU A 50 -7.68 13.45 10.24
C GLU A 50 -7.80 12.08 10.91
N PHE A 51 -8.98 11.47 10.84
CA PHE A 51 -9.20 10.11 11.31
C PHE A 51 -8.29 9.12 10.60
N VAL A 52 -8.27 9.13 9.26
CA VAL A 52 -7.41 8.27 8.46
C VAL A 52 -5.94 8.48 8.82
N LYS A 53 -5.47 9.72 8.98
CA LYS A 53 -4.09 9.99 9.38
C LYS A 53 -3.75 9.47 10.77
N THR A 54 -4.70 9.55 11.70
CA THR A 54 -4.51 9.11 13.09
C THR A 54 -4.47 7.59 13.21
N TYR A 55 -5.32 6.88 12.45
CA TYR A 55 -5.54 5.45 12.61
C TYR A 55 -4.97 4.59 11.46
N ALA A 56 -4.46 5.20 10.38
CA ALA A 56 -3.80 4.46 9.32
C ALA A 56 -2.59 3.70 9.87
N ASN A 57 -2.54 2.41 9.56
CA ASN A 57 -1.44 1.52 9.90
C ASN A 57 -0.82 0.94 8.63
N PRO A 58 0.49 0.66 8.63
CA PRO A 58 1.14 0.03 7.50
C PRO A 58 0.60 -1.39 7.32
N LEU A 59 0.42 -1.82 6.06
CA LEU A 59 0.11 -3.22 5.71
C LEU A 59 1.35 -4.14 5.69
N PHE A 60 2.48 -3.67 6.24
CA PHE A 60 3.74 -4.41 6.39
C PHE A 60 4.35 -4.99 5.10
N GLN A 61 4.17 -4.29 3.97
CA GLN A 61 4.67 -4.70 2.64
C GLN A 61 5.66 -3.69 2.07
N ALA A 62 6.65 -3.24 2.85
CA ALA A 62 7.65 -2.28 2.37
C ALA A 62 8.51 -2.87 1.24
N SER A 63 8.87 -2.05 0.25
CA SER A 63 9.69 -2.46 -0.91
C SER A 63 10.54 -1.30 -1.46
N GLY A 64 11.38 -1.58 -2.44
CA GLY A 64 12.10 -0.56 -3.23
C GLY A 64 13.34 0.06 -2.59
N THR A 65 13.81 -0.45 -1.45
CA THR A 65 15.04 0.02 -0.79
C THR A 65 16.32 -0.44 -1.50
N ALA A 66 16.27 -1.53 -2.28
CA ALA A 66 17.33 -1.97 -3.20
C ALA A 66 16.76 -2.05 -4.63
N ARG A 67 16.12 -0.97 -5.06
CA ARG A 67 15.34 -0.89 -6.29
C ARG A 67 16.08 -1.45 -7.52
N MET A 68 15.41 -2.39 -8.19
CA MET A 68 15.79 -2.87 -9.51
C MET A 68 15.62 -1.79 -10.57
N GLY A 69 16.59 -1.64 -11.47
CA GLY A 69 16.49 -0.68 -12.55
C GLY A 69 17.61 -0.75 -13.58
N ARG A 70 17.60 0.20 -14.51
CA ARG A 70 18.69 0.37 -15.49
C ARG A 70 19.84 1.10 -14.81
N GLU A 71 21.08 0.78 -15.17
CA GLU A 71 22.29 1.39 -14.59
C GLU A 71 22.29 2.93 -14.64
N LYS A 72 21.72 3.53 -15.69
CA LYS A 72 21.61 4.99 -15.84
C LYS A 72 20.51 5.63 -14.98
N PHE A 73 19.68 4.83 -14.32
CA PHE A 73 18.65 5.35 -13.42
C PHE A 73 19.26 5.58 -12.05
N GLN A 74 19.36 6.85 -11.64
CA GLN A 74 20.11 7.28 -10.46
C GLN A 74 19.71 6.57 -9.16
N MET A 75 18.46 6.11 -9.04
CA MET A 75 17.94 5.43 -7.86
C MET A 75 17.99 3.89 -7.97
N ALA A 76 18.59 3.32 -9.02
CA ALA A 76 18.72 1.88 -9.16
C ALA A 76 19.92 1.35 -8.35
N VAL A 77 19.70 0.28 -7.59
CA VAL A 77 20.73 -0.38 -6.77
C VAL A 77 21.18 -1.69 -7.41
N ILE A 78 20.24 -2.39 -8.06
CA ILE A 78 20.49 -3.67 -8.72
C ILE A 78 19.97 -3.67 -10.16
N ASP A 79 20.53 -4.56 -10.98
CA ASP A 79 20.06 -4.79 -12.35
C ASP A 79 18.94 -5.84 -12.43
N SER A 80 18.45 -6.11 -13.65
CA SER A 80 17.39 -7.08 -13.92
C SER A 80 17.74 -8.54 -13.60
N LYS A 81 19.00 -8.82 -13.24
CA LYS A 81 19.47 -10.14 -12.77
C LYS A 81 19.74 -10.13 -11.27
N ALA A 82 19.19 -9.15 -10.56
CA ALA A 82 19.36 -8.92 -9.14
C ALA A 82 20.80 -8.64 -8.70
N ARG A 83 21.71 -8.29 -9.63
CA ARG A 83 23.13 -8.05 -9.30
C ARG A 83 23.30 -6.62 -8.82
N VAL A 84 24.05 -6.45 -7.73
CA VAL A 84 24.35 -5.11 -7.17
C VAL A 84 25.33 -4.36 -8.07
N PHE A 85 25.00 -3.11 -8.44
CA PHE A 85 25.89 -2.29 -9.23
C PHE A 85 27.20 -1.99 -8.48
N GLY A 86 28.34 -2.10 -9.18
CA GLY A 86 29.66 -1.83 -8.60
C GLY A 86 30.21 -2.91 -7.65
N VAL A 87 29.46 -3.98 -7.38
CA VAL A 87 29.87 -5.06 -6.48
C VAL A 87 29.88 -6.40 -7.22
N LYS A 88 30.91 -7.22 -6.99
CA LYS A 88 31.03 -8.55 -7.62
C LYS A 88 30.41 -9.62 -6.71
N ASN A 89 29.75 -10.60 -7.31
CA ASN A 89 29.21 -11.80 -6.65
C ASN A 89 28.20 -11.53 -5.52
N VAL A 90 27.46 -10.42 -5.57
CA VAL A 90 26.39 -10.09 -4.62
C VAL A 90 25.07 -9.90 -5.37
N ARG A 91 24.00 -10.49 -4.85
CA ARG A 91 22.62 -10.31 -5.33
C ARG A 91 21.67 -9.95 -4.19
N VAL A 92 20.60 -9.22 -4.52
CA VAL A 92 19.51 -8.90 -3.59
C VAL A 92 18.23 -9.55 -4.07
N VAL A 93 17.72 -10.48 -3.27
CA VAL A 93 16.68 -11.46 -3.65
C VAL A 93 15.59 -11.45 -2.58
N ASP A 94 15.11 -10.24 -2.26
CA ASP A 94 13.98 -10.00 -1.36
C ASP A 94 13.07 -8.84 -1.87
N ALA A 95 12.06 -8.46 -1.08
CA ALA A 95 11.10 -7.40 -1.42
C ALA A 95 11.73 -6.03 -1.70
N SER A 96 12.94 -5.76 -1.21
CA SER A 96 13.65 -4.51 -1.47
C SER A 96 13.98 -4.32 -2.96
N SER A 97 14.05 -5.42 -3.72
CA SER A 97 14.32 -5.43 -5.16
C SER A 97 13.18 -4.86 -6.01
N LEU A 98 11.93 -4.96 -5.53
CA LEU A 98 10.75 -4.54 -6.30
C LEU A 98 10.79 -3.02 -6.55
N PRO A 99 10.73 -2.55 -7.81
CA PRO A 99 10.87 -1.14 -8.11
C PRO A 99 9.65 -0.28 -7.73
N VAL A 100 8.47 -0.91 -7.71
CA VAL A 100 7.16 -0.34 -7.38
C VAL A 100 6.37 -1.40 -6.62
N LEU A 101 5.52 -0.98 -5.68
CA LEU A 101 4.58 -1.87 -5.01
C LEU A 101 3.56 -2.44 -5.99
N LEU A 102 3.36 -3.75 -5.93
CA LEU A 102 2.42 -4.46 -6.77
C LEU A 102 1.01 -4.36 -6.20
N PRO A 103 -0.04 -4.46 -7.03
CA PRO A 103 -1.40 -4.58 -6.54
C PRO A 103 -1.59 -5.92 -5.81
N GLY A 104 -2.08 -5.88 -4.57
CA GLY A 104 -2.34 -7.07 -3.75
C GLY A 104 -1.19 -7.43 -2.81
N HIS A 105 -1.27 -8.63 -2.21
CA HIS A 105 -0.27 -9.12 -1.28
C HIS A 105 1.00 -9.58 -2.01
N ILE A 106 2.15 -8.98 -1.69
CA ILE A 106 3.41 -9.23 -2.41
C ILE A 106 4.00 -10.64 -2.20
N GLN A 107 3.54 -11.41 -1.21
CA GLN A 107 4.11 -12.71 -0.88
C GLN A 107 4.11 -13.68 -2.08
N GLY A 108 2.99 -13.79 -2.78
CA GLY A 108 2.88 -14.70 -3.92
C GLY A 108 3.88 -14.36 -5.02
N THR A 109 3.97 -13.08 -5.39
CA THR A 109 4.91 -12.63 -6.42
C THR A 109 6.36 -12.80 -5.99
N LEU A 110 6.69 -12.63 -4.71
CA LEU A 110 8.06 -12.84 -4.23
C LEU A 110 8.47 -14.31 -4.34
N CYS A 111 7.61 -15.25 -3.95
CA CYS A 111 7.91 -16.67 -4.07
C CYS A 111 8.15 -17.08 -5.53
N GLU A 112 7.25 -16.70 -6.45
CA GLU A 112 7.39 -17.05 -7.87
C GLU A 112 8.64 -16.44 -8.51
N TYR A 113 8.97 -15.19 -8.16
CA TYR A 113 10.12 -14.49 -8.73
C TYR A 113 11.48 -15.13 -8.36
N TYR A 114 11.55 -15.93 -7.30
CA TYR A 114 12.78 -16.58 -6.85
C TYR A 114 12.91 -18.04 -7.24
N ASP A 115 11.84 -18.66 -7.73
CA ASP A 115 11.86 -20.03 -8.23
C ASP A 115 12.40 -20.13 -9.68
N THR A 116 12.72 -18.99 -10.32
CA THR A 116 13.31 -18.88 -11.67
C THR A 116 14.77 -18.43 -11.65
#